data_AF-A0A8H4RW26-F1
#
_entry.id   AF-A0A8H4RW26-F1
#
_cell.length_a   1.000
_cell.length_b   1.000
_cell.length_c   1.000
_cell.angle_alpha   90.00
_cell.angle_beta   90.00
_cell.angle_gamma   90.00
#
_symmetry.space_group_name_H-M   'P 1'
#
loop_
_entity.id
_entity.type
_entity.pdbx_description
1 polymer ?
#
loop_
_entity_poly.entity_id
_entity_poly.type
_entity_poly.pdbx_seq_one_letter_code
_entity_poly.pdbx_strand_id
1 'polypeptide(L)'
;MKESSAAHVNFTAKSDTLWYLAYGSNMSLAKFTGSRGITPLSSARVRIPGWILARNIPGLPYSEPTFMSITERSSTTEEIFPISSPDVFGVAYLITSNQYRQVIASEGGGIGYDDIAINVVPVAEEDEKKIGPRLRVRTLRAAVVRNPWPSPSKRYMNIVMTGAREAGLPLSYQLYLEDIATYEPPTSSWCKFGAAIFLAIWGPVMALMEKLTNATILDNGCAPMFVIWLVRAVMHFMWLTHDVLFAPLCGRGDGRKCENKGYADIEKSPSKNNSWR
;
A
#
# COMPACT_ATOMS: atom_id res chain seq x y z
N MET A 1 64.87 11.97 -14.96
CA MET A 1 64.72 12.37 -13.54
C MET A 1 63.29 12.88 -13.38
N LYS A 2 62.45 12.08 -12.70
CA LYS A 2 61.10 12.36 -12.12
C LYS A 2 60.00 12.90 -13.05
N GLU A 3 59.05 12.06 -13.47
CA GLU A 3 57.76 11.75 -12.79
C GLU A 3 56.87 12.98 -12.53
N SER A 4 55.69 13.01 -13.16
CA SER A 4 54.45 12.94 -12.39
C SER A 4 53.28 12.54 -13.30
N SER A 5 52.78 11.35 -13.01
CA SER A 5 51.55 10.74 -13.51
C SER A 5 50.33 11.55 -13.06
N ALA A 6 49.52 12.04 -14.00
CA ALA A 6 48.13 12.37 -13.73
C ALA A 6 47.31 11.11 -13.99
N ALA A 7 47.08 10.34 -12.93
CA ALA A 7 46.17 9.21 -12.95
C ALA A 7 44.80 9.68 -13.45
N HIS A 8 44.39 9.20 -14.62
CA HIS A 8 42.98 9.16 -14.98
C HIS A 8 42.29 8.27 -13.93
N VAL A 9 41.67 8.91 -12.95
CA VAL A 9 40.73 8.24 -12.06
C VAL A 9 39.53 7.87 -12.92
N ASN A 10 39.54 6.65 -13.44
CA ASN A 10 38.35 6.02 -14.01
C ASN A 10 37.29 5.96 -12.90
N PHE A 11 36.32 6.87 -12.98
CA PHE A 11 35.09 6.79 -12.19
C PHE A 11 34.30 5.59 -12.74
N THR A 12 34.59 4.39 -12.25
CA THR A 12 33.77 3.21 -12.52
C THR A 12 32.39 3.48 -11.94
N ALA A 13 31.38 3.58 -12.82
CA ALA A 13 30.00 3.80 -12.46
C ALA A 13 29.57 2.77 -11.41
N LYS A 14 29.35 3.26 -10.18
CA LYS A 14 28.68 2.51 -9.10
C LYS A 14 27.37 1.99 -9.69
N SER A 15 27.12 0.69 -9.55
CA SER A 15 25.97 -0.01 -10.16
C SER A 15 24.66 0.78 -10.01
N ASP A 16 24.01 1.11 -11.14
CA ASP A 16 22.72 1.82 -11.23
C ASP A 16 21.54 0.93 -10.82
N THR A 17 21.71 0.18 -9.74
CA THR A 17 20.75 -0.82 -9.26
C THR A 17 20.43 -0.60 -7.79
N LEU A 18 19.22 -0.98 -7.42
CA LEU A 18 18.72 -0.94 -6.05
C LEU A 18 17.80 -2.11 -5.78
N TRP A 19 17.60 -2.41 -4.50
CA TRP A 19 16.62 -3.39 -4.07
C TRP A 19 15.29 -2.70 -3.77
N TYR A 20 14.24 -3.12 -4.45
CA TYR A 20 12.86 -2.72 -4.22
C TYR A 20 12.07 -3.84 -3.55
N LEU A 21 11.41 -3.54 -2.42
CA LEU A 21 10.54 -4.49 -1.74
C LEU A 21 9.09 -4.31 -2.18
N ALA A 22 8.52 -5.39 -2.70
CA ALA A 22 7.09 -5.56 -2.92
C ALA A 22 6.45 -6.40 -1.80
N TYR A 23 5.36 -5.91 -1.21
CA TYR A 23 4.57 -6.62 -0.19
C TYR A 23 3.07 -6.69 -0.56
N GLY A 24 2.68 -6.12 -1.70
CA GLY A 24 1.31 -6.08 -2.21
C GLY A 24 1.21 -6.72 -3.60
N SER A 25 0.45 -6.10 -4.51
CA SER A 25 0.21 -6.61 -5.86
C SER A 25 1.48 -6.83 -6.70
N ASN A 26 2.57 -6.11 -6.39
CA ASN A 26 3.87 -6.25 -7.05
C ASN A 26 4.63 -7.53 -6.70
N MET A 27 4.15 -8.34 -5.75
CA MET A 27 4.71 -9.67 -5.53
C MET A 27 4.37 -10.64 -6.67
N SER A 28 3.26 -10.40 -7.39
CA SER A 28 2.84 -11.26 -8.50
C SER A 28 3.69 -11.03 -9.74
N LEU A 29 4.22 -12.10 -10.32
CA LEU A 29 5.02 -12.05 -11.55
C LEU A 29 4.21 -11.50 -12.73
N ALA A 30 2.94 -11.87 -12.84
CA ALA A 30 2.02 -11.35 -13.85
C ALA A 30 1.87 -9.83 -13.78
N LYS A 31 1.98 -9.25 -12.57
CA LYS A 31 1.92 -7.79 -12.37
C LYS A 31 3.27 -7.12 -12.55
N PHE A 32 4.32 -7.66 -11.95
CA PHE A 32 5.63 -7.01 -11.90
C PHE A 32 6.40 -7.20 -13.20
N THR A 33 6.51 -8.42 -13.71
CA THR A 33 7.18 -8.71 -14.98
C THR A 33 6.23 -8.62 -16.17
N GLY A 34 4.97 -9.07 -16.00
CA GLY A 34 3.96 -9.00 -17.06
C GLY A 34 3.51 -7.57 -17.36
N SER A 35 2.46 -7.09 -16.70
CA SER A 35 1.83 -5.80 -17.05
C SER A 35 2.74 -4.58 -16.91
N ARG A 36 3.78 -4.64 -16.09
CA ARG A 36 4.74 -3.53 -15.89
C ARG A 36 6.02 -3.65 -16.71
N GLY A 37 6.32 -4.84 -17.27
CA GLY A 37 7.54 -5.05 -18.04
C GLY A 37 8.84 -4.95 -17.24
N ILE A 38 8.79 -5.13 -15.91
CA ILE A 38 10.00 -5.07 -15.06
C ILE A 38 10.61 -6.45 -14.95
N THR A 39 11.81 -6.59 -15.50
CA THR A 39 12.64 -7.80 -15.37
C THR A 39 13.67 -7.60 -14.25
N PRO A 40 13.48 -8.21 -13.06
CA PRO A 40 14.46 -8.11 -11.99
C PRO A 40 15.75 -8.88 -12.32
N LEU A 41 16.89 -8.34 -11.88
CA LEU A 41 18.21 -8.97 -11.99
C LEU A 41 18.39 -10.09 -10.96
N SER A 42 17.70 -9.97 -9.82
CA SER A 42 17.68 -10.97 -8.75
C SER A 42 16.43 -10.77 -7.89
N SER A 43 16.04 -11.80 -7.14
CA SER A 43 14.97 -11.73 -6.16
C SER A 43 15.27 -12.58 -4.93
N ALA A 44 14.78 -12.12 -3.78
CA ALA A 44 14.84 -12.82 -2.51
C ALA A 44 13.56 -12.57 -1.71
N ARG A 45 13.10 -13.58 -0.99
CA ARG A 45 12.00 -13.41 -0.02
C ARG A 45 12.57 -12.74 1.23
N VAL A 46 11.83 -11.75 1.73
CA VAL A 46 12.27 -10.99 2.89
C VAL A 46 11.13 -10.75 3.88
N ARG A 47 11.49 -10.50 5.13
CA ARG A 47 10.61 -10.06 6.21
C ARG A 47 11.03 -8.67 6.69
N ILE A 48 10.05 -7.89 7.12
CA ILE A 48 10.25 -6.57 7.74
C ILE A 48 9.96 -6.68 9.26
N PRO A 49 10.98 -6.83 10.12
CA PRO A 49 10.75 -6.98 11.56
C PRO A 49 10.07 -5.75 12.16
N GLY A 50 8.99 -5.94 12.92
CA GLY A 50 8.30 -4.86 13.63
C GLY A 50 7.36 -4.02 12.76
N TRP A 51 7.05 -4.47 11.55
CA TRP A 51 6.09 -3.81 10.65
C TRP A 51 4.91 -4.72 10.38
N ILE A 52 3.72 -4.14 10.32
CA ILE A 52 2.47 -4.86 10.03
C ILE A 52 1.85 -4.37 8.73
N LEU A 53 1.11 -5.27 8.09
CA LEU A 53 0.40 -4.97 6.86
C LEU A 53 -0.82 -4.09 7.17
N ALA A 54 -0.92 -2.95 6.49
CA ALA A 54 -2.03 -2.02 6.59
C ALA A 54 -2.91 -2.05 5.33
N ARG A 55 -4.18 -1.64 5.47
CA ARG A 55 -5.19 -1.62 4.39
C ARG A 55 -5.89 -0.27 4.41
N ASN A 56 -5.10 0.78 4.21
CA ASN A 56 -5.48 2.14 4.56
C ASN A 56 -5.20 3.17 3.47
N ILE A 57 -4.75 2.76 2.29
CA ILE A 57 -4.62 3.67 1.16
C ILE A 57 -5.98 3.77 0.47
N PRO A 58 -6.60 4.96 0.44
CA PRO A 58 -7.94 5.13 -0.10
C PRO A 58 -7.98 4.76 -1.59
N GLY A 59 -8.94 3.93 -1.95
CA GLY A 59 -9.33 3.68 -3.34
C GLY A 59 -10.72 4.23 -3.65
N LEU A 60 -11.40 3.60 -4.60
CA LEU A 60 -12.74 3.98 -5.05
C LEU A 60 -13.80 3.14 -4.31
N PRO A 61 -14.66 3.74 -3.48
CA PRO A 61 -15.76 3.01 -2.85
C PRO A 61 -16.65 2.28 -3.84
N TYR A 62 -17.32 1.24 -3.34
CA TYR A 62 -18.17 0.31 -4.10
C TYR A 62 -17.45 -0.54 -5.16
N SER A 63 -16.13 -0.42 -5.31
CA SER A 63 -15.33 -1.19 -6.27
C SER A 63 -14.03 -1.71 -5.65
N GLU A 64 -13.02 -0.86 -5.53
CA GLU A 64 -11.71 -1.12 -4.92
C GLU A 64 -11.49 -0.12 -3.79
N PRO A 65 -12.09 -0.33 -2.59
CA PRO A 65 -12.14 0.72 -1.59
C PRO A 65 -10.80 1.05 -0.95
N THR A 66 -9.86 0.11 -0.92
CA THR A 66 -8.53 0.34 -0.35
C THR A 66 -7.48 -0.56 -0.97
N PHE A 67 -6.23 -0.08 -0.90
CA PHE A 67 -5.03 -0.84 -1.23
C PHE A 67 -4.16 -1.05 0.01
N MET A 68 -3.18 -1.95 -0.11
CA MET A 68 -2.25 -2.27 0.97
C MET A 68 -1.20 -1.21 1.20
N SER A 69 -0.79 -1.12 2.45
CA SER A 69 0.40 -0.40 2.87
C SER A 69 1.10 -1.16 4.00
N ILE A 70 2.09 -0.53 4.63
CA ILE A 70 2.77 -1.03 5.81
C ILE A 70 2.84 0.08 6.86
N THR A 71 2.81 -0.32 8.13
CA THR A 71 3.00 0.61 9.26
C THR A 71 3.85 -0.05 10.33
N GLU A 72 4.57 0.76 11.10
CA GLU A 72 5.35 0.28 12.24
C GLU A 72 4.39 -0.22 13.32
N ARG A 73 4.78 -1.29 14.00
CA ARG A 73 4.08 -1.74 15.19
C ARG A 73 4.29 -0.72 16.31
N SER A 74 3.21 -0.08 16.71
CA SER A 74 3.10 0.83 17.84
C SER A 74 1.96 0.41 18.77
N SER A 75 1.94 0.94 19.99
CA SER A 75 0.83 0.75 20.94
C SER A 75 -0.54 1.08 20.33
N THR A 76 -0.62 2.13 19.51
CA THR A 76 -1.84 2.51 18.80
C THR A 76 -2.27 1.52 17.72
N THR A 77 -1.33 0.81 17.09
CA THR A 77 -1.66 -0.27 16.13
C THR A 77 -2.07 -1.55 16.83
N GLU A 78 -1.60 -1.82 18.04
CA GLU A 78 -1.97 -3.00 18.84
C GLU A 78 -3.42 -2.95 19.35
N GLU A 79 -4.01 -1.76 19.44
CA GLU A 79 -5.44 -1.59 19.72
C GLU A 79 -6.32 -1.98 18.51
N ILE A 80 -5.78 -1.88 17.29
CA ILE A 80 -6.50 -2.13 16.03
C ILE A 80 -6.22 -3.54 15.50
N PHE A 81 -5.03 -4.08 15.78
CA PHE A 81 -4.58 -5.40 15.33
C PHE A 81 -4.38 -6.35 16.49
N PRO A 82 -4.75 -7.64 16.34
CA PRO A 82 -4.32 -8.65 17.28
C PRO A 82 -2.80 -8.59 17.47
N ILE A 83 -2.32 -8.71 18.70
CA ILE A 83 -0.87 -8.80 19.01
C ILE A 83 -0.19 -9.89 18.14
N SER A 84 -0.95 -10.92 17.76
CA SER A 84 -0.55 -12.01 16.87
C SER A 84 -0.39 -11.66 15.38
N SER A 85 -0.69 -10.43 14.95
CA SER A 85 -0.46 -10.02 13.56
C SER A 85 1.01 -10.24 13.18
N PRO A 86 1.31 -11.00 12.11
CA PRO A 86 2.69 -11.30 11.75
C PRO A 86 3.40 -10.04 11.23
N ASP A 87 4.73 -10.08 11.27
CA ASP A 87 5.54 -9.14 10.51
C ASP A 87 5.22 -9.23 9.01
N VAL A 88 5.44 -8.14 8.28
CA VAL A 88 5.25 -8.13 6.82
C VAL A 88 6.29 -9.00 6.14
N PHE A 89 5.83 -9.91 5.29
CA PHE A 89 6.66 -10.63 4.33
C PHE A 89 6.43 -10.09 2.93
N GLY A 90 7.46 -10.19 2.09
CA GLY A 90 7.40 -9.76 0.70
C GLY A 90 8.57 -10.26 -0.12
N VAL A 91 8.71 -9.70 -1.31
CA VAL A 91 9.78 -10.03 -2.26
C VAL A 91 10.62 -8.80 -2.51
N ALA A 92 11.93 -8.90 -2.25
CA ALA A 92 12.91 -7.92 -2.65
C ALA A 92 13.37 -8.25 -4.07
N TYR A 93 13.27 -7.28 -4.98
CA TYR A 93 13.73 -7.35 -6.36
C TYR A 93 14.92 -6.43 -6.56
N LEU A 94 16.02 -6.95 -7.08
CA LEU A 94 17.14 -6.13 -7.55
C LEU A 94 16.82 -5.62 -8.95
N ILE A 95 16.63 -4.31 -9.08
CA ILE A 95 16.22 -3.66 -10.33
C ILE A 95 17.10 -2.44 -10.61
N THR A 96 17.07 -1.96 -11.85
CA THR A 96 17.77 -0.72 -12.22
C THR A 96 17.03 0.51 -11.68
N SER A 97 17.72 1.65 -11.52
CA SER A 97 17.07 2.91 -11.13
C SER A 97 15.98 3.33 -12.13
N ASN A 98 16.14 3.01 -13.42
CA ASN A 98 15.12 3.28 -14.43
C ASN A 98 13.85 2.44 -14.23
N GLN A 99 14.01 1.14 -13.95
CA GLN A 99 12.89 0.27 -13.59
C GLN A 99 12.23 0.73 -12.29
N TYR A 100 13.02 1.21 -11.32
CA TYR A 100 12.45 1.73 -10.08
C TYR A 100 11.57 2.96 -10.31
N ARG A 101 11.98 3.88 -11.19
CA ARG A 101 11.13 5.02 -11.60
C ARG A 101 9.83 4.56 -12.26
N GLN A 102 9.84 3.46 -13.03
CA GLN A 102 8.62 2.84 -13.56
C GLN A 102 7.74 2.27 -12.45
N VAL A 103 8.32 1.70 -11.38
CA VAL A 103 7.56 1.29 -10.19
C VAL A 103 6.84 2.50 -9.60
N ILE A 104 7.56 3.58 -9.29
CA ILE A 104 6.97 4.81 -8.70
C ILE A 104 5.83 5.35 -9.57
N ALA A 105 6.06 5.41 -10.89
CA ALA A 105 5.06 5.86 -11.85
C ALA A 105 3.78 5.00 -11.79
N SER A 106 3.95 3.67 -11.82
CA SER A 106 2.83 2.72 -11.79
C SER A 106 2.07 2.66 -10.46
N GLU A 107 2.65 3.16 -9.37
CA GLU A 107 2.04 3.25 -8.04
C GLU A 107 1.34 4.60 -7.83
N GLY A 108 1.12 5.36 -8.90
CA GLY A 108 0.42 6.64 -8.89
C GLY A 108 1.33 7.83 -8.62
N GLY A 109 2.63 7.71 -8.87
CA GLY A 109 3.55 8.85 -8.93
C GLY A 109 3.65 9.66 -7.64
N GLY A 110 3.54 9.03 -6.47
CA GLY A 110 3.61 9.71 -5.17
C GLY A 110 2.27 10.22 -4.63
N ILE A 111 1.15 9.94 -5.30
CA ILE A 111 -0.18 10.35 -4.84
C ILE A 111 -0.56 9.62 -3.55
N GLY A 112 -0.60 8.29 -3.60
CA GLY A 112 -1.03 7.43 -2.50
C GLY A 112 0.12 6.94 -1.62
N TYR A 113 1.35 6.95 -2.13
CA TYR A 113 2.51 6.35 -1.48
C TYR A 113 3.69 7.31 -1.33
N ASP A 114 4.41 7.19 -0.22
CA ASP A 114 5.73 7.75 0.00
C ASP A 114 6.79 6.67 -0.18
N ASP A 115 7.89 7.03 -0.83
CA ASP A 115 9.07 6.19 -0.97
C ASP A 115 9.96 6.28 0.29
N ILE A 116 10.21 5.13 0.91
CA ILE A 116 11.00 4.99 2.13
C ILE A 116 12.11 3.94 1.97
N ALA A 117 13.17 4.07 2.77
CA ALA A 117 14.20 3.05 2.89
C ALA A 117 14.07 2.31 4.22
N ILE A 118 14.02 0.97 4.16
CA ILE A 118 13.79 0.11 5.32
C ILE A 118 14.78 -1.05 5.36
N ASN A 119 15.02 -1.59 6.56
CA ASN A 119 15.83 -2.78 6.74
C ASN A 119 14.95 -4.03 6.69
N VAL A 120 15.41 -5.03 5.96
CA VAL A 120 14.76 -6.33 5.86
C VAL A 120 15.74 -7.45 6.18
N VAL A 121 15.19 -8.61 6.52
CA VAL A 121 15.93 -9.84 6.77
C VAL A 121 15.48 -10.94 5.81
N PRO A 122 16.37 -11.85 5.39
CA PRO A 122 16.00 -12.99 4.55
C PRO A 122 15.02 -13.92 5.27
N VAL A 123 14.18 -14.62 4.50
CA VAL A 123 13.22 -15.59 5.03
C VAL A 123 13.84 -16.98 5.20
N ALA A 124 14.73 -17.38 4.29
CA ALA A 124 15.42 -18.66 4.31
C ALA A 124 16.92 -18.51 4.00
N GLU A 125 17.69 -19.58 4.21
CA GLU A 125 19.13 -19.61 3.98
C GLU A 125 19.50 -19.28 2.51
N GLU A 126 18.68 -19.71 1.54
CA GLU A 126 18.86 -19.39 0.13
C GLU A 126 18.66 -17.91 -0.19
N ASP A 127 17.79 -17.23 0.57
CA ASP A 127 17.60 -15.78 0.45
C ASP A 127 18.79 -15.07 1.09
N GLU A 128 19.26 -15.54 2.25
CA GLU A 128 20.44 -15.00 2.94
C GLU A 128 21.70 -15.09 2.07
N LYS A 129 21.89 -16.19 1.33
CA LYS A 129 22.99 -16.34 0.37
C LYS A 129 22.98 -15.26 -0.72
N LYS A 130 21.80 -14.72 -1.08
CA LYS A 130 21.66 -13.69 -2.11
C LYS A 130 21.84 -12.27 -1.58
N ILE A 131 21.29 -11.98 -0.40
CA ILE A 131 21.16 -10.62 0.12
C ILE A 131 21.94 -10.35 1.41
N GLY A 132 22.59 -11.37 1.97
CA GLY A 132 23.19 -11.33 3.30
C GLY A 132 22.15 -11.38 4.43
N PRO A 133 22.60 -11.27 5.70
CA PRO A 133 21.73 -11.41 6.88
C PRO A 133 20.77 -10.23 7.06
N ARG A 134 21.10 -9.07 6.48
CA ARG A 134 20.30 -7.84 6.50
C ARG A 134 20.53 -7.06 5.22
N LEU A 135 19.46 -6.49 4.68
CA LEU A 135 19.51 -5.68 3.47
C LEU A 135 18.71 -4.40 3.67
N ARG A 136 19.23 -3.26 3.18
CA ARG A 136 18.48 -2.02 3.10
C ARG A 136 17.83 -1.91 1.72
N VAL A 137 16.50 -1.76 1.69
CA VAL A 137 15.70 -1.74 0.46
C VAL A 137 14.86 -0.47 0.38
N ARG A 138 14.48 -0.07 -0.83
CA ARG A 138 13.42 0.92 -1.06
C ARG A 138 12.08 0.22 -1.06
N THR A 139 11.07 0.85 -0.51
CA THR A 139 9.69 0.38 -0.57
C THR A 139 8.73 1.56 -0.47
N LEU A 140 7.44 1.28 -0.58
CA LEU A 140 6.41 2.29 -0.53
C LEU A 140 5.63 2.16 0.78
N ARG A 141 5.15 3.27 1.33
CA ARG A 141 4.18 3.29 2.44
C ARG A 141 3.11 4.34 2.18
N ALA A 142 2.01 4.32 2.92
CA ALA A 142 0.90 5.24 2.69
C ALA A 142 1.34 6.68 2.93
N ALA A 143 1.20 7.52 1.91
CA ALA A 143 1.28 8.98 2.04
C ALA A 143 -0.09 9.59 2.37
N VAL A 144 -1.16 8.87 2.02
CA VAL A 144 -2.55 9.21 2.32
C VAL A 144 -3.17 8.04 3.06
N VAL A 145 -3.65 8.30 4.27
CA VAL A 145 -4.25 7.29 5.13
C VAL A 145 -5.73 7.59 5.28
N ARG A 146 -6.55 6.58 4.98
CA ARG A 146 -7.98 6.59 5.24
C ARG A 146 -8.24 5.95 6.59
N ASN A 147 -8.86 6.71 7.50
CA ASN A 147 -9.40 6.19 8.74
C ASN A 147 -10.93 6.37 8.78
N PRO A 148 -11.68 5.39 9.29
CA PRO A 148 -11.21 4.04 9.65
C PRO A 148 -10.89 3.21 8.39
N TRP A 149 -10.16 2.12 8.54
CA TRP A 149 -9.59 1.37 7.41
C TRP A 149 -10.70 0.59 6.65
N PRO A 150 -10.83 0.77 5.32
CA PRO A 150 -11.74 -0.01 4.50
C PRO A 150 -11.28 -1.48 4.36
N SER A 151 -12.10 -2.30 3.69
CA SER A 151 -11.71 -3.65 3.30
C SER A 151 -11.27 -3.69 1.83
N PRO A 152 -10.13 -4.34 1.49
CA PRO A 152 -9.66 -4.46 0.12
C PRO A 152 -10.62 -5.34 -0.67
N SER A 153 -10.67 -5.19 -2.00
CA SER A 153 -11.51 -6.09 -2.80
C SER A 153 -10.95 -7.52 -2.82
N LYS A 154 -11.83 -8.48 -3.06
CA LYS A 154 -11.45 -9.87 -3.32
C LYS A 154 -10.54 -10.02 -4.54
N ARG A 155 -10.78 -9.24 -5.60
CA ARG A 155 -9.95 -9.24 -6.81
C ARG A 155 -8.52 -8.82 -6.49
N TYR A 156 -8.35 -7.74 -5.72
CA TYR A 156 -7.03 -7.27 -5.31
C TYR A 156 -6.33 -8.29 -4.40
N MET A 157 -7.03 -8.81 -3.39
CA MET A 157 -6.47 -9.83 -2.50
C MET A 157 -6.03 -11.09 -3.25
N ASN A 158 -6.77 -11.53 -4.27
CA ASN A 158 -6.36 -12.67 -5.10
C ASN A 158 -5.00 -12.44 -5.76
N ILE A 159 -4.71 -11.22 -6.25
CA ILE A 159 -3.40 -10.90 -6.85
C ILE A 159 -2.30 -10.98 -5.80
N VAL A 160 -2.54 -10.45 -4.59
CA VAL A 160 -1.57 -10.48 -3.49
C VAL A 160 -1.29 -11.92 -3.06
N MET A 161 -2.34 -12.74 -2.87
CA MET A 161 -2.21 -14.15 -2.51
C MET A 161 -1.50 -14.96 -3.59
N THR A 162 -1.80 -14.71 -4.87
CA THR A 162 -1.08 -15.34 -5.99
C THR A 162 0.40 -14.99 -5.94
N GLY A 163 0.76 -13.72 -5.75
CA GLY A 163 2.16 -13.31 -5.63
C GLY A 163 2.87 -13.93 -4.42
N ALA A 164 2.19 -14.02 -3.27
CA ALA A 164 2.73 -14.67 -2.08
C ALA A 164 2.99 -16.18 -2.30
N ARG A 165 2.10 -16.87 -3.02
CA ARG A 165 2.25 -18.29 -3.40
C ARG A 165 3.35 -18.50 -4.43
N GLU A 166 3.36 -17.70 -5.49
CA GLU A 166 4.40 -17.72 -6.54
C GLU A 166 5.79 -17.52 -5.95
N ALA A 167 5.93 -16.59 -5.01
CA ALA A 167 7.18 -16.31 -4.33
C ALA A 167 7.56 -17.37 -3.29
N GLY A 168 6.67 -18.28 -2.90
CA GLY A 168 6.90 -19.26 -1.84
C GLY A 168 7.13 -18.60 -0.47
N LEU A 169 6.34 -17.58 -0.13
CA LEU A 169 6.33 -16.98 1.22
C LEU A 169 5.88 -18.01 2.28
N PRO A 170 6.19 -17.84 3.58
CA PRO A 170 5.82 -18.81 4.60
C PRO A 170 4.33 -19.11 4.64
N LEU A 171 3.96 -20.39 4.81
CA LEU A 171 2.57 -20.85 4.79
C LEU A 171 1.71 -20.11 5.83
N SER A 172 2.25 -19.86 7.02
CA SER A 172 1.56 -19.09 8.06
C SER A 172 1.19 -17.67 7.61
N TYR A 173 2.04 -17.02 6.82
CA TYR A 173 1.76 -15.70 6.26
C TYR A 173 0.74 -15.77 5.12
N GLN A 174 0.78 -16.82 4.30
CA GLN A 174 -0.23 -17.03 3.26
C GLN A 174 -1.62 -17.22 3.88
N LEU A 175 -1.74 -18.03 4.94
CA LEU A 175 -3.00 -18.23 5.67
C LEU A 175 -3.47 -16.92 6.33
N TYR A 176 -2.54 -16.12 6.87
CA TYR A 176 -2.88 -14.79 7.37
C TYR A 176 -3.46 -13.89 6.27
N LEU A 177 -2.88 -13.88 5.06
CA LEU A 177 -3.42 -13.10 3.94
C LEU A 177 -4.80 -13.59 3.49
N GLU A 178 -5.06 -14.91 3.56
CA GLU A 178 -6.36 -15.52 3.24
C GLU A 178 -7.46 -15.14 4.24
N ASP A 179 -7.12 -14.93 5.51
CA ASP A 179 -8.05 -14.54 6.58
C ASP A 179 -8.45 -13.05 6.53
N ILE A 180 -7.73 -12.23 5.75
CA ILE A 180 -8.05 -10.80 5.61
C ILE A 180 -9.44 -10.63 4.98
N ALA A 181 -10.35 -10.02 5.75
CA ALA A 181 -11.69 -9.70 5.28
C ALA A 181 -11.66 -8.82 4.01
N THR A 182 -12.42 -9.25 3.00
CA THR A 182 -12.57 -8.55 1.73
C THR A 182 -13.87 -7.76 1.67
N TYR A 183 -13.85 -6.68 0.89
CA TYR A 183 -15.07 -5.98 0.49
C TYR A 183 -15.96 -6.91 -0.34
N GLU A 184 -17.22 -6.99 0.06
CA GLU A 184 -18.28 -7.68 -0.64
C GLU A 184 -19.24 -6.67 -1.29
N PRO A 185 -19.53 -6.79 -2.59
CA PRO A 185 -20.47 -5.91 -3.27
C PRO A 185 -21.87 -5.92 -2.64
N PRO A 186 -22.63 -4.82 -2.73
CA PRO A 186 -23.98 -4.76 -2.17
C PRO A 186 -24.91 -5.79 -2.79
N THR A 187 -25.71 -6.45 -1.95
CA THR A 187 -26.65 -7.51 -2.38
C THR A 187 -28.06 -6.97 -2.67
N SER A 188 -28.54 -6.03 -1.86
CA SER A 188 -29.86 -5.38 -2.02
C SER A 188 -29.93 -4.51 -3.27
N SER A 189 -31.07 -4.53 -3.97
CA SER A 189 -31.31 -3.71 -5.16
C SER A 189 -31.15 -2.22 -4.91
N TRP A 190 -31.56 -1.73 -3.74
CA TRP A 190 -31.41 -0.32 -3.37
C TRP A 190 -29.94 0.08 -3.22
N CYS A 191 -29.17 -0.74 -2.51
CA CYS A 191 -27.74 -0.51 -2.32
C CYS A 191 -26.97 -0.62 -3.65
N LYS A 192 -27.36 -1.55 -4.53
CA LYS A 192 -26.80 -1.67 -5.89
C LYS A 192 -27.06 -0.42 -6.72
N PHE A 193 -28.26 0.14 -6.63
CA PHE A 193 -28.62 1.37 -7.32
C PHE A 193 -27.78 2.55 -6.83
N GLY A 194 -27.65 2.72 -5.51
CA GLY A 194 -26.78 3.75 -4.94
C GLY A 194 -25.30 3.61 -5.30
N ALA A 195 -24.78 2.38 -5.26
CA ALA A 195 -23.44 2.07 -5.73
C ALA A 195 -23.26 2.43 -7.22
N ALA A 196 -24.24 2.13 -8.07
CA ALA A 196 -24.20 2.47 -9.48
C ALA A 196 -24.18 3.99 -9.71
N ILE A 197 -24.98 4.76 -8.97
CA ILE A 197 -24.94 6.23 -9.03
C ILE A 197 -23.56 6.74 -8.58
N PHE A 198 -23.04 6.24 -7.45
CA PHE A 198 -21.73 6.66 -6.94
C PHE A 198 -20.63 6.42 -7.99
N LEU A 199 -20.59 5.22 -8.56
CA LEU A 199 -19.61 4.84 -9.57
C LEU A 199 -19.79 5.62 -10.88
N ALA A 200 -21.02 5.97 -11.27
CA ALA A 200 -21.29 6.78 -12.46
C ALA A 200 -20.78 8.22 -12.31
N ILE A 201 -20.79 8.76 -11.08
CA ILE A 201 -20.29 10.11 -10.79
C ILE A 201 -18.76 10.07 -10.64
N TRP A 202 -18.26 9.24 -9.72
CA TRP A 202 -16.85 9.29 -9.31
C TRP A 202 -15.93 8.43 -10.17
N GLY A 203 -16.42 7.38 -10.81
CA GLY A 203 -15.63 6.53 -11.71
C GLY A 203 -14.98 7.33 -12.85
N PRO A 204 -15.75 8.10 -13.65
CA PRO A 204 -15.18 8.94 -14.70
C PRO A 204 -14.21 10.01 -14.19
N VAL A 205 -14.50 10.62 -13.03
CA VAL A 205 -13.63 11.62 -12.40
C VAL A 205 -12.30 11.00 -12.01
N MET A 206 -12.31 9.84 -11.34
CA MET A 206 -11.08 9.15 -10.95
C MET A 206 -10.30 8.63 -12.17
N ALA A 207 -10.98 8.16 -13.21
CA ALA A 207 -10.33 7.77 -14.47
C ALA A 207 -9.66 8.96 -15.17
N LEU A 208 -10.25 10.16 -15.09
CA LEU A 208 -9.62 11.39 -15.57
C LEU A 208 -8.40 11.76 -14.73
N MET A 209 -8.49 11.65 -13.40
CA MET A 209 -7.35 11.91 -12.50
C MET A 209 -6.19 10.95 -12.74
N GLU A 210 -6.48 9.66 -12.98
CA GLU A 210 -5.48 8.66 -13.34
C GLU A 210 -4.80 9.01 -14.68
N LYS A 211 -5.59 9.34 -15.71
CA LYS A 211 -5.04 9.76 -17.02
C LYS A 211 -4.19 11.01 -16.91
N LEU A 212 -4.63 12.02 -16.17
CA LEU A 212 -3.87 13.25 -15.92
C LEU A 212 -2.55 12.94 -15.20
N THR A 213 -2.60 12.09 -14.18
CA THR A 213 -1.40 11.66 -13.44
C THR A 213 -0.42 11.00 -14.39
N ASN A 214 -0.84 9.97 -15.11
CA ASN A 214 0.01 9.22 -16.04
C ASN A 214 0.60 10.09 -17.15
N ALA A 215 -0.16 11.07 -17.66
CA ALA A 215 0.30 11.98 -18.70
C ALA A 215 1.29 13.05 -18.21
N THR A 216 1.40 13.27 -16.89
CA THR A 216 2.23 14.32 -16.29
C THR A 216 3.42 13.79 -15.50
N ILE A 217 3.61 12.46 -15.46
CA ILE A 217 4.73 11.83 -14.75
C ILE A 217 6.06 12.40 -15.23
N LEU A 218 6.86 12.88 -14.28
CA LEU A 218 8.18 13.44 -14.50
C LEU A 218 9.21 12.32 -14.68
N ASP A 219 10.41 12.68 -15.14
CA ASP A 219 11.51 11.73 -15.39
C ASP A 219 11.92 10.92 -14.15
N ASN A 220 11.61 11.42 -12.95
CA ASN A 220 11.85 10.73 -11.68
C ASN A 220 10.76 9.71 -11.29
N GLY A 221 9.72 9.54 -12.12
CA GLY A 221 8.58 8.66 -11.85
C GLY A 221 7.47 9.29 -11.00
N CYS A 222 7.67 10.48 -10.44
CA CYS A 222 6.68 11.17 -9.63
C CYS A 222 5.78 12.07 -10.48
N ALA A 223 4.54 12.26 -10.04
CA ALA A 223 3.66 13.28 -10.58
C ALA A 223 4.09 14.67 -10.07
N PRO A 224 3.78 15.76 -10.81
CA PRO A 224 4.03 17.11 -10.34
C PRO A 224 3.25 17.40 -9.07
N MET A 225 3.84 18.19 -8.16
CA MET A 225 3.22 18.47 -6.87
C MET A 225 1.78 18.99 -6.98
N PHE A 226 1.50 19.89 -7.91
CA PHE A 226 0.14 20.41 -8.09
C PHE A 226 -0.87 19.32 -8.48
N VAL A 227 -0.46 18.31 -9.26
CA VAL A 227 -1.28 17.14 -9.61
C VAL A 227 -1.51 16.28 -8.38
N ILE A 228 -0.46 16.03 -7.58
CA ILE A 228 -0.59 15.28 -6.32
C ILE A 228 -1.62 15.94 -5.40
N TRP A 229 -1.53 17.25 -5.20
CA TRP A 229 -2.49 18.02 -4.38
C TRP A 229 -3.90 17.96 -4.95
N LEU A 230 -4.06 18.13 -6.27
CA LEU A 230 -5.35 18.04 -6.93
C LEU A 230 -6.00 16.67 -6.74
N VAL A 231 -5.29 15.58 -7.03
CA VAL A 231 -5.85 14.22 -6.90
C VAL A 231 -6.17 13.91 -5.44
N ARG A 232 -5.33 14.33 -4.49
CA ARG A 232 -5.62 14.18 -3.05
C ARG A 232 -6.87 14.96 -2.62
N ALA A 233 -7.07 16.17 -3.12
CA ALA A 233 -8.28 16.94 -2.87
C ALA A 233 -9.53 16.25 -3.45
N VAL A 234 -9.46 15.78 -4.70
CA VAL A 234 -10.56 15.03 -5.34
C VAL A 234 -10.90 13.75 -4.57
N MET A 235 -9.90 12.98 -4.15
CA MET A 235 -10.10 11.79 -3.31
C MET A 235 -10.76 12.16 -1.97
N HIS A 236 -10.34 13.26 -1.34
CA HIS A 236 -10.96 13.73 -0.11
C HIS A 236 -12.44 14.05 -0.30
N PHE A 237 -12.81 14.81 -1.33
CA PHE A 237 -14.21 15.13 -1.63
C PHE A 237 -15.04 13.88 -2.00
N MET A 238 -14.45 12.95 -2.74
CA MET A 238 -15.08 11.66 -3.03
C MET A 238 -15.43 10.90 -1.73
N TRP A 239 -14.47 10.77 -0.82
CA TRP A 239 -14.69 10.11 0.46
C TRP A 239 -15.63 10.87 1.40
N LEU A 240 -15.64 12.21 1.33
CA LEU A 240 -16.59 13.04 2.08
C LEU A 240 -18.02 12.80 1.58
N THR A 241 -18.25 12.87 0.28
CA THR A 241 -19.59 12.60 -0.30
C THR A 241 -20.02 11.15 -0.06
N HIS A 242 -19.09 10.21 -0.11
CA HIS A 242 -19.32 8.83 0.29
C HIS A 242 -19.83 8.74 1.75
N ASP A 243 -19.07 9.27 2.70
CA ASP A 243 -19.36 9.09 4.13
C ASP A 243 -20.63 9.81 4.59
N VAL A 244 -20.89 10.99 4.02
CA VAL A 244 -21.99 11.86 4.45
C VAL A 244 -23.30 11.56 3.71
N LEU A 245 -23.23 11.12 2.44
CA LEU A 245 -24.42 10.95 1.60
C LEU A 245 -24.68 9.48 1.24
N PHE A 246 -23.72 8.81 0.59
CA PHE A 246 -23.97 7.49 0.01
C PHE A 246 -23.95 6.37 1.04
N ALA A 247 -23.02 6.39 1.99
CA ALA A 247 -22.91 5.36 3.01
C ALA A 247 -24.17 5.27 3.90
N PRO A 248 -24.76 6.38 4.39
CA PRO A 248 -26.01 6.34 5.15
C PRO A 248 -27.22 5.91 4.32
N LEU A 249 -27.31 6.32 3.06
CA LEU A 249 -28.49 6.08 2.22
C LEU A 249 -28.49 4.72 1.53
N CYS A 250 -27.33 4.27 1.08
CA CYS A 250 -27.19 3.15 0.14
C CYS A 250 -26.31 2.03 0.69
N GLY A 251 -25.90 2.13 1.95
CA GLY A 251 -24.96 1.21 2.59
C GLY A 251 -23.50 1.58 2.30
N ARG A 252 -22.60 1.17 3.20
CA ARG A 252 -21.26 1.75 3.31
C ARG A 252 -20.33 1.60 2.13
N GLY A 253 -20.46 0.61 1.24
CA GLY A 253 -19.60 0.51 0.05
C GLY A 253 -18.10 0.36 0.24
N ASP A 254 -17.58 0.36 1.47
CA ASP A 254 -16.16 0.36 1.81
C ASP A 254 -15.72 -0.93 2.51
N GLY A 255 -16.64 -1.90 2.63
CA GLY A 255 -16.40 -3.21 3.23
C GLY A 255 -16.29 -3.21 4.75
N ARG A 256 -16.57 -2.08 5.41
CA ARG A 256 -16.78 -2.06 6.86
C ARG A 256 -18.22 -2.45 7.18
N LYS A 257 -18.40 -3.16 8.29
CA LYS A 257 -19.74 -3.37 8.87
C LYS A 257 -20.29 -2.02 9.31
N CYS A 258 -21.60 -1.82 9.20
CA CYS A 258 -22.26 -0.70 9.88
C CYS A 258 -22.03 -0.90 11.38
N GLU A 259 -21.12 -0.13 11.97
CA GLU A 259 -21.15 0.08 13.41
C GLU A 259 -22.49 0.76 13.70
N ASN A 260 -23.42 0.02 14.31
CA ASN A 260 -24.54 0.64 14.99
C ASN A 260 -23.95 1.51 16.10
N LYS A 261 -23.59 2.75 15.78
CA LYS A 261 -23.40 3.77 16.79
C LYS A 261 -24.80 4.14 17.26
N GLY A 262 -25.27 3.40 18.26
CA GLY A 262 -26.20 3.95 19.24
C GLY A 262 -25.55 5.22 19.78
N TYR A 263 -26.08 6.37 19.38
CA TYR A 263 -25.70 7.66 19.88
C TYR A 263 -26.36 7.83 21.26
N ALA A 264 -25.79 7.16 22.26
CA ALA A 264 -26.03 7.37 23.69
C ALA A 264 -24.92 6.63 24.45
N ASP A 265 -24.38 7.25 25.50
CA ASP A 265 -23.45 6.67 26.49
C ASP A 265 -21.92 6.81 26.27
N ILE A 266 -21.47 7.88 25.60
CA ILE A 266 -20.16 8.48 25.93
C ILE A 266 -20.32 9.96 26.28
N GLU A 267 -21.31 10.27 27.12
CA GLU A 267 -21.33 11.49 27.93
C GLU A 267 -21.98 11.12 29.27
N LYS A 268 -21.16 10.58 30.17
CA LYS A 268 -21.30 10.65 31.64
C LYS A 268 -20.16 9.86 32.29
N SER A 269 -18.95 10.42 32.23
CA SER A 269 -18.01 10.22 33.32
C SER A 269 -18.19 11.39 34.27
N PRO A 270 -18.78 11.21 35.47
CA PRO A 270 -18.76 12.25 36.47
C PRO A 270 -17.34 12.32 37.04
N SER A 271 -16.74 13.50 36.94
CA SER A 271 -15.63 13.90 37.79
C SER A 271 -15.90 13.51 39.25
N LYS A 272 -15.02 12.70 39.84
CA LYS A 272 -14.84 12.69 41.29
C LYS A 272 -13.37 12.85 41.63
N ASN A 273 -13.00 14.11 41.80
CA ASN A 273 -12.05 14.51 42.84
C ASN A 273 -12.61 14.11 44.21
N ASN A 274 -11.74 13.56 45.06
CA ASN A 274 -11.57 13.79 46.51
C ASN A 274 -10.69 12.65 47.05
N SER A 275 -9.42 12.85 47.41
CA SER A 275 -8.90 13.54 48.61
C SER A 275 -9.27 12.86 49.94
N TRP A 276 -8.21 12.53 50.72
CA TRP A 276 -8.14 11.99 52.10
C TRP A 276 -8.52 10.51 52.26
N ARG A 277 -7.72 9.59 52.82
CA ARG A 277 -6.63 9.64 53.82
C ARG A 277 -5.55 8.61 53.50
#